data_AF-A6HLI3-F1
#
_entry.id   AF-A6HLI3-F1
#
_cell.length_a   1.000
_cell.length_b   1.000
_cell.length_c   1.000
_cell.angle_alpha   90.00
_cell.angle_beta   90.00
_cell.angle_gamma   90.00
#
_symmetry.space_group_name_H-M   'P 1'
#
loop_
_entity.id
_entity.type
_entity.pdbx_description
1 polymer ?
#
loop_
_entity_poly.entity_id
_entity_poly.type
_entity_poly.pdbx_seq_one_letter_code
_entity_poly.pdbx_strand_id
1 'polypeptide(L)'
;MEESSGFRKELVSRLLHLHFRDPKTRGLRPQWGGEEWGTGREGRGRLSCNLSFPPVSRDALQLMAEFLRIFVIEAAVRGVLQAQAEDLDVVDVDQLEKVLPQLLLDF
;
A
#
# COMPACT_ATOMS: atom_id res chain seq x y z
N MET A 1 22.44 12.50 10.50
CA MET A 1 21.10 11.89 10.64
C MET A 1 20.70 11.48 9.24
N GLU A 2 20.72 10.19 8.91
CA GLU A 2 20.23 9.71 7.62
C GLU A 2 18.73 10.01 7.55
N GLU A 3 18.37 10.99 6.74
CA GLU A 3 16.99 11.22 6.35
C GLU A 3 16.62 10.11 5.37
N SER A 4 16.29 8.95 5.92
CA SER A 4 15.91 7.76 5.18
C SER A 4 14.68 8.12 4.33
N SER A 5 14.86 8.20 3.02
CA SER A 5 13.74 8.38 2.09
C SER A 5 12.79 7.18 2.23
N GLY A 6 11.56 7.46 2.64
CA GLY A 6 10.53 6.46 2.88
C GLY A 6 9.23 6.81 2.16
N PHE A 7 8.33 5.84 2.04
CA PHE A 7 7.04 6.08 1.39
C PHE A 7 6.13 6.93 2.29
N ARG A 8 5.59 8.02 1.73
CA ARG A 8 4.56 8.83 2.40
C ARG A 8 3.35 7.96 2.72
N LYS A 9 2.89 7.97 3.96
CA LYS A 9 1.75 7.16 4.42
C LYS A 9 0.49 7.44 3.62
N GLU A 10 0.27 8.69 3.23
CA GLU A 10 -0.85 9.12 2.40
C GLU A 10 -0.82 8.46 1.01
N LEU A 11 0.38 8.26 0.44
CA LEU A 11 0.56 7.56 -0.82
C LEU A 11 0.28 6.07 -0.66
N VAL A 12 0.89 5.44 0.36
CA VAL A 12 0.68 4.00 0.65
C VAL A 12 -0.80 3.72 0.87
N SER A 13 -1.49 4.58 1.63
CA SER A 13 -2.93 4.48 1.84
C SER A 13 -3.69 4.53 0.52
N ARG A 14 -3.40 5.49 -0.37
CA ARG A 14 -4.05 5.58 -1.68
C ARG A 14 -3.79 4.35 -2.56
N LEU A 15 -2.57 3.82 -2.56
CA LEU A 15 -2.22 2.60 -3.29
C LEU A 15 -3.03 1.39 -2.80
N LEU A 16 -3.10 1.19 -1.47
CA LEU A 16 -3.87 0.08 -0.89
C LEU A 16 -5.36 0.18 -1.23
N HIS A 17 -5.94 1.37 -1.06
CA HIS A 17 -7.36 1.61 -1.34
C HIS A 17 -7.73 1.46 -2.82
N LEU A 18 -6.80 1.67 -3.75
CA LEU A 18 -7.02 1.43 -5.18
C LEU A 18 -7.31 -0.06 -5.48
N HIS A 19 -6.67 -0.97 -4.74
CA HIS A 19 -6.71 -2.41 -5.02
C HIS A 19 -7.72 -3.20 -4.16
N PHE A 20 -8.32 -2.58 -3.15
CA PHE A 20 -9.38 -3.23 -2.36
C PHE A 20 -10.63 -3.50 -3.21
N ARG A 21 -10.85 -4.77 -3.56
CA ARG A 21 -11.91 -5.24 -4.49
C ARG A 21 -13.28 -5.44 -3.85
N ASP A 22 -13.41 -5.48 -2.53
CA ASP A 22 -14.68 -5.81 -1.88
C ASP A 22 -15.66 -4.62 -1.88
N PRO A 23 -16.90 -4.76 -2.36
CA PRO A 23 -17.95 -3.77 -2.21
C PRO A 23 -18.66 -3.76 -0.84
N LYS A 24 -18.55 -4.78 0.01
CA LYS A 24 -19.06 -4.75 1.40
C LYS A 24 -18.30 -3.74 2.27
N THR A 25 -17.10 -3.37 1.86
CA THR A 25 -16.31 -2.29 2.44
C THR A 25 -16.53 -0.94 1.77
N ARG A 26 -17.26 -0.89 0.63
CA ARG A 26 -17.59 0.33 -0.14
C ARG A 26 -18.79 1.12 0.39
N GLY A 27 -19.21 0.90 1.64
CA GLY A 27 -20.26 1.71 2.28
C GLY A 27 -21.66 1.58 1.69
N LEU A 28 -21.90 0.64 0.79
CA LEU A 28 -23.25 0.20 0.51
C LEU A 28 -23.60 -0.85 1.58
N ARG A 29 -24.21 -0.37 2.67
CA ARG A 29 -25.09 -1.23 3.46
C ARG A 29 -25.96 -1.98 2.45
N PRO A 30 -25.98 -3.33 2.41
CA PRO A 30 -27.14 -3.98 1.86
C PRO A 30 -28.29 -3.52 2.76
N GLN A 31 -29.26 -2.83 2.16
CA GLN A 31 -30.56 -2.58 2.76
C GLN A 31 -31.22 -3.96 2.94
N TRP A 32 -30.77 -4.72 3.93
CA TRP A 32 -31.60 -5.73 4.55
C TRP A 32 -32.64 -4.93 5.32
N GLY A 33 -33.85 -4.91 4.75
CA GLY A 33 -34.98 -4.24 5.33
C GLY A 33 -35.32 -4.78 6.71
N GLY A 34 -35.81 -3.88 7.55
CA GLY A 34 -36.53 -4.18 8.78
C GLY A 34 -35.63 -4.28 10.00
N GLU A 35 -35.35 -3.14 10.66
CA GLU A 35 -35.38 -3.01 12.13
C GLU A 35 -35.17 -1.53 12.52
N GLU A 36 -36.25 -0.94 13.03
CA GLU A 36 -36.36 0.43 13.54
C GLU A 36 -35.39 0.72 14.69
N TRP A 37 -34.61 1.81 14.59
CA TRP A 37 -34.23 2.60 15.76
C TRP A 37 -34.35 4.09 15.44
N GLY A 38 -35.22 4.76 16.18
CA GLY A 38 -35.58 6.15 15.97
C GLY A 38 -34.70 7.18 16.70
N THR A 39 -34.86 8.41 16.21
CA THR A 39 -34.65 9.73 16.86
C THR A 39 -33.24 10.36 16.84
N GLY A 40 -33.17 11.60 16.32
CA GLY A 40 -32.31 12.65 16.92
C GLY A 40 -31.34 13.46 16.05
N ARG A 41 -31.87 14.47 15.32
CA ARG A 41 -31.31 15.82 15.01
C ARG A 41 -29.93 16.02 14.33
N GLU A 42 -29.99 16.82 13.25
CA GLU A 42 -28.90 17.48 12.51
C GLU A 42 -27.91 18.28 13.36
N GLY A 43 -26.62 18.19 13.00
CA GLY A 43 -25.54 19.07 13.43
C GLY A 43 -24.49 19.26 12.32
N ARG A 44 -24.35 20.49 11.87
CA ARG A 44 -23.49 21.01 10.78
C ARG A 44 -21.99 20.77 11.08
N GLY A 45 -21.19 20.27 10.13
CA GLY A 45 -19.72 20.23 10.29
C GLY A 45 -18.91 19.60 9.15
N ARG A 46 -18.36 20.48 8.29
CA ARG A 46 -17.01 20.41 7.67
C ARG A 46 -16.61 19.14 6.89
N LEU A 47 -16.51 19.33 5.57
CA LEU A 47 -15.71 18.58 4.58
C LEU A 47 -14.93 17.37 5.14
N SER A 48 -15.37 16.16 4.79
CA SER A 48 -14.47 15.00 4.79
C SER A 48 -14.79 14.18 3.56
N CYS A 49 -13.80 14.01 2.69
CA CYS A 49 -13.87 13.10 1.56
C CYS A 49 -14.00 11.67 2.10
N ASN A 50 -15.24 11.25 2.33
CA ASN A 50 -15.61 9.92 2.81
C ASN A 50 -15.38 8.90 1.70
N LEU A 51 -14.12 8.53 1.45
CA LEU A 51 -13.80 7.25 0.83
C LEU A 51 -14.13 6.18 1.86
N SER A 52 -15.36 5.67 1.81
CA SER A 52 -15.82 4.54 2.60
C SER A 52 -15.10 3.28 2.14
N PHE A 53 -13.93 3.04 2.72
CA PHE A 53 -13.24 1.76 2.81
C PHE A 53 -12.88 1.57 4.29
N PRO A 54 -12.69 0.34 4.82
CA PRO A 54 -12.26 0.14 6.18
C PRO A 54 -10.91 0.85 6.35
N PRO A 55 -10.79 1.76 7.31
CA PRO A 55 -9.55 2.47 7.52
C PRO A 55 -8.45 1.47 7.88
N VAL A 56 -7.37 1.43 7.07
CA VAL A 56 -6.12 0.77 7.46
C VAL A 56 -5.62 1.48 8.72
N SER A 57 -5.32 0.72 9.79
CA SER A 57 -4.82 1.32 11.03
C SER A 57 -3.51 2.07 10.79
N ARG A 58 -3.23 3.09 11.61
CA ARG A 58 -2.00 3.89 11.48
C ARG A 58 -0.73 3.03 11.57
N ASP A 59 -0.76 2.00 12.42
CA ASP A 59 0.36 1.10 12.65
C ASP A 59 0.54 0.13 11.48
N ALA A 60 -0.56 -0.43 10.95
CA ALA A 60 -0.51 -1.24 9.73
C ALA A 60 0.01 -0.41 8.56
N LEU A 61 -0.43 0.84 8.42
CA LEU A 61 0.03 1.74 7.38
C LEU A 61 1.53 2.09 7.50
N GLN A 62 2.03 2.24 8.73
CA GLN A 62 3.47 2.38 8.98
C GLN A 62 4.24 1.13 8.55
N LEU A 63 3.76 -0.05 8.94
CA LEU A 63 4.39 -1.32 8.56
C LEU A 63 4.38 -1.51 7.04
N MET A 64 3.28 -1.19 6.36
CA MET A 64 3.20 -1.25 4.90
C MET A 64 4.17 -0.28 4.21
N ALA A 65 4.41 0.90 4.79
CA ALA A 65 5.38 1.84 4.25
C ALA A 65 6.81 1.30 4.35
N GLU A 66 7.18 0.67 5.47
CA GLU A 66 8.48 0.02 5.62
C GLU A 66 8.60 -1.24 4.75
N PHE A 67 7.53 -2.03 4.65
CA PHE A 67 7.50 -3.20 3.78
C PHE A 67 7.78 -2.85 2.32
N LEU A 68 7.08 -1.85 1.78
CA LEU A 68 7.30 -1.37 0.41
C LEU A 68 8.72 -0.84 0.22
N ARG A 69 9.28 -0.19 1.25
CA ARG A 69 10.67 0.28 1.24
C ARG A 69 11.65 -0.88 1.16
N ILE A 70 11.48 -1.90 2.00
CA ILE A 70 12.33 -3.09 2.00
C ILE A 70 12.23 -3.81 0.66
N PHE A 71 11.02 -3.98 0.11
CA PHE A 71 10.81 -4.58 -1.21
C PHE A 71 11.62 -3.88 -2.32
N VAL A 72 11.58 -2.54 -2.36
CA VAL A 72 12.33 -1.76 -3.36
C VAL A 72 13.84 -1.83 -3.13
N ILE A 73 14.29 -1.76 -1.87
CA ILE A 73 15.72 -1.87 -1.54
C ILE A 73 16.24 -3.27 -1.91
N GLU A 74 15.51 -4.33 -1.59
CA GLU A 74 15.87 -5.71 -1.95
C GLU A 74 15.96 -5.87 -3.47
N ALA A 75 14.99 -5.34 -4.23
CA ALA A 75 15.05 -5.35 -5.68
C ALA A 75 16.31 -4.67 -6.22
N ALA A 76 16.66 -3.49 -5.67
CA ALA A 76 17.84 -2.73 -6.07
C ALA A 76 19.13 -3.46 -5.73
N VAL A 77 19.27 -3.97 -4.50
CA VAL A 77 20.47 -4.68 -4.04
C VAL A 77 20.70 -5.94 -4.87
N ARG A 78 19.65 -6.74 -5.10
CA ARG A 78 19.77 -7.96 -5.93
C ARG A 78 20.11 -7.62 -7.37
N GLY A 79 19.52 -6.57 -7.94
CA GLY A 79 19.88 -6.07 -9.27
C GLY A 79 21.36 -5.68 -9.36
N VAL A 80 21.89 -4.99 -8.36
CA VAL A 80 23.32 -4.64 -8.27
C VAL A 80 24.20 -5.89 -8.19
N LEU A 81 23.86 -6.86 -7.33
CA LEU A 81 24.61 -8.10 -7.20
C LEU A 81 24.60 -8.91 -8.51
N GLN A 82 23.49 -8.90 -9.24
CA GLN A 82 23.38 -9.57 -10.54
C GLN A 82 24.23 -8.87 -11.62
N ALA A 83 24.25 -7.53 -11.66
CA ALA A 83 25.12 -6.78 -12.57
C ALA A 83 26.61 -7.02 -12.26
N GLN A 84 26.99 -7.04 -10.99
CA GLN A 84 28.35 -7.35 -10.57
C GLN A 84 28.77 -8.78 -10.96
N ALA A 85 27.87 -9.75 -10.85
CA ALA A 85 28.13 -11.12 -11.29
C ALA A 85 28.34 -11.24 -12.82
N GLU A 86 27.86 -10.25 -13.57
CA GLU A 86 28.00 -10.15 -15.03
C GLU A 86 29.09 -9.16 -15.47
N ASP A 87 29.88 -8.63 -14.52
CA ASP A 87 30.94 -7.65 -14.74
C ASP A 87 30.44 -6.34 -15.41
N LEU A 88 29.24 -5.89 -14.99
CA LEU A 88 28.62 -4.64 -15.41
C LEU A 88 28.63 -3.62 -14.27
N ASP A 89 28.79 -2.35 -14.63
CA ASP A 89 28.83 -1.21 -13.71
C ASP A 89 27.46 -0.57 -13.46
N VAL A 90 26.48 -0.87 -14.33
CA VAL A 90 25.11 -0.36 -14.26
C VAL A 90 24.11 -1.53 -14.25
N VAL A 91 23.06 -1.38 -13.45
CA VAL A 91 21.94 -2.33 -13.44
C VAL A 91 20.99 -1.97 -14.57
N ASP A 92 20.95 -2.81 -15.60
CA ASP A 92 19.94 -2.76 -16.66
C ASP A 92 18.74 -3.64 -16.32
N VAL A 93 17.70 -3.55 -17.15
CA VAL A 93 16.47 -4.33 -17.01
C VAL A 93 16.75 -5.83 -17.03
N ASP A 94 17.73 -6.27 -17.84
CA ASP A 94 18.10 -7.68 -17.98
C ASP A 94 18.52 -8.32 -16.64
N GLN A 95 19.28 -7.59 -15.82
CA GLN A 95 19.72 -8.07 -14.51
C GLN A 95 18.57 -8.07 -13.50
N LEU A 96 17.70 -7.06 -13.56
CA LEU A 96 16.52 -7.03 -12.70
C LEU A 96 15.59 -8.21 -13.02
N GLU A 97 15.32 -8.50 -14.30
CA GLU A 97 14.48 -9.62 -14.73
C GLU A 97 14.98 -10.98 -14.23
N LYS A 98 16.31 -11.17 -14.13
CA LYS A 98 16.90 -12.40 -13.59
C LYS A 98 16.64 -12.59 -12.10
N VAL A 99 16.57 -11.50 -11.32
CA VAL A 99 16.34 -11.58 -9.88
C VAL A 99 14.86 -11.50 -9.49
N LEU A 100 14.00 -11.00 -10.38
CA LEU A 100 12.55 -10.87 -10.15
C LEU A 100 11.85 -12.16 -9.70
N PRO A 101 12.11 -13.36 -10.29
CA PRO A 101 11.41 -14.57 -9.87
C PRO A 101 11.63 -14.90 -8.39
N GLN A 102 12.87 -14.84 -7.91
CA GLN A 102 13.16 -15.11 -6.50
C GLN A 102 12.71 -13.97 -5.60
N LEU A 103 12.85 -12.71 -6.05
CA LEU A 103 12.35 -11.56 -5.30
C LEU A 103 10.85 -11.69 -5.02
N LEU A 104 10.05 -12.11 -6.00
CA LEU A 104 8.61 -12.30 -5.83
C LEU A 104 8.22 -13.54 -5.03
N LEU A 105 9.14 -14.49 -4.81
CA LEU A 105 8.91 -15.67 -3.96
C LEU A 105 9.21 -15.39 -2.48
N ASP A 106 10.07 -14.40 -2.20
CA ASP A 106 10.45 -14.04 -0.83
C ASP A 106 9.39 -13.18 -0.13
N PHE A 107 8.41 -12.67 -0.86
CA PHE A 107 7.34 -11.76 -0.40
C PHE A 107 5.95 -12.30 -0.74
#